data_AF-A0A845S0V4-F1
#
_entry.id   AF-A0A845S0V4-F1
#
_cell.length_a   1.000
_cell.length_b   1.000
_cell.length_c   1.000
_cell.angle_alpha   90.00
_cell.angle_beta   90.00
_cell.angle_gamma   90.00
#
_symmetry.space_group_name_H-M   'P 1'
#
loop_
_entity.id
_entity.type
_entity.pdbx_description
1 polymer ?
#
loop_
_entity_poly.entity_id
_entity_poly.type
_entity_poly.pdbx_seq_one_letter_code
_entity_poly.pdbx_strand_id
1 'polypeptide(L)'
;MKSLSLKEYKEKIALIEKLNKAYYHNDKPLVSDAEYDKIKKDILDFEKKNPDIADKNSPTKKVGFAPSEKFSKVKHLVPMLSLDNAFTRDDVEDFLKKIRNYLNFEKDTSIELTAEPKIDGISASLIYKNNKIIRGLSRGDGEYGEDITENLLTIKDIPQILHGEKIDEEFEIRGEVYIGKKDFEKIKNDFANPRNAAGGSLRQKDSKKTALIPLKFFAHSIGDIDEKKFKTHINFLNFCKKIGFKINPLTKTFSSADELIKGYLHVEEIRSSLDYDIDGIVYKVNDLTLQKRLG
;
A
#
# COMPACT_ATOMS: atom_id res chain seq x y z
N MET A 1 5.16 46.13 3.79
CA MET A 1 5.28 45.26 2.60
C MET A 1 4.12 45.55 1.69
N LYS A 2 4.36 45.87 0.41
CA LYS A 2 3.30 46.05 -0.60
C LYS A 2 2.43 44.79 -0.64
N SER A 3 1.12 44.93 -0.45
CA SER A 3 0.18 43.84 -0.72
C SER A 3 0.21 43.54 -2.21
N LEU A 4 0.32 42.26 -2.56
CA LEU A 4 0.14 41.83 -3.96
C LEU A 4 -1.18 42.37 -4.50
N SER A 5 -1.19 42.78 -5.76
CA SER A 5 -2.41 43.04 -6.52
C SER A 5 -3.01 41.72 -7.03
N LEU A 6 -4.31 41.74 -7.36
CA LEU A 6 -5.00 40.57 -7.95
C LEU A 6 -4.33 40.10 -9.25
N LYS A 7 -3.75 41.02 -10.02
CA LYS A 7 -3.03 40.72 -11.26
C LYS A 7 -1.74 39.94 -10.97
N GLU A 8 -0.91 40.45 -10.06
CA GLU A 8 0.34 39.78 -9.66
C GLU A 8 0.06 38.40 -9.01
N TYR A 9 -1.04 38.28 -8.27
CA TYR A 9 -1.49 37.00 -7.73
C TYR A 9 -1.78 35.98 -8.84
N LYS A 10 -2.57 36.34 -9.86
CA LYS A 10 -2.88 35.46 -11.00
C LYS A 10 -1.62 35.07 -11.79
N GLU A 11 -0.69 36.00 -11.96
CA GLU A 11 0.60 35.73 -12.61
C GLU A 11 1.43 34.71 -11.81
N LYS A 12 1.46 34.83 -10.48
CA LYS A 12 2.14 33.86 -9.60
C LYS A 12 1.46 32.49 -9.58
N ILE A 13 0.13 32.42 -9.67
CA ILE A 13 -0.60 31.16 -9.83
C ILE A 13 -0.21 30.47 -11.15
N ALA A 14 -0.21 31.20 -12.27
CA ALA A 14 0.22 30.63 -13.55
C ALA A 14 1.69 30.17 -13.54
N LEU A 15 2.56 30.93 -12.85
CA LEU A 15 3.97 30.60 -12.70
C LEU A 15 4.16 29.32 -11.88
N ILE A 16 3.52 29.19 -10.70
CA ILE A 16 3.67 28.00 -9.84
C ILE A 16 3.15 26.73 -10.53
N GLU A 17 2.10 26.82 -11.36
CA GLU A 17 1.67 25.70 -12.18
C GLU A 17 2.71 25.26 -13.21
N LYS A 18 3.38 26.22 -13.86
CA LYS A 18 4.45 25.94 -14.82
C LYS A 18 5.66 25.30 -14.14
N LEU A 19 6.04 25.80 -12.96
CA LEU A 19 7.14 25.27 -12.16
C LEU A 19 6.86 23.84 -11.69
N ASN A 20 5.64 23.57 -11.21
CA ASN A 20 5.21 22.22 -10.83
C ASN A 20 5.29 21.26 -12.01
N LYS A 21 4.74 21.62 -13.19
CA LYS A 21 4.82 20.76 -14.39
C LYS A 21 6.26 20.45 -14.79
N ALA A 22 7.17 21.42 -14.71
CA ALA A 22 8.58 21.23 -15.02
C ALA A 22 9.29 20.31 -14.02
N TYR A 23 8.96 20.44 -12.72
CA TYR A 23 9.49 19.58 -11.66
C TYR A 23 9.04 18.12 -11.81
N TYR A 24 7.76 17.87 -12.13
CA TYR A 24 7.21 16.51 -12.24
C TYR A 24 7.52 15.77 -13.54
N HIS A 25 7.71 16.48 -14.67
CA HIS A 25 7.89 15.82 -15.97
C HIS A 25 9.33 15.83 -16.51
N ASN A 26 10.17 16.79 -16.09
CA ASN A 26 11.44 17.04 -16.79
C ASN A 26 12.69 16.94 -15.91
N ASP A 27 12.57 16.61 -14.61
CA ASP A 27 13.68 16.54 -13.63
C ASP A 27 14.62 17.78 -13.68
N LYS A 28 14.08 18.93 -14.09
CA LYS A 28 14.80 20.20 -14.24
C LYS A 28 14.02 21.32 -13.57
N PRO A 29 14.39 21.74 -12.35
CA PRO A 29 13.80 22.91 -11.72
C PRO A 29 14.13 24.17 -12.54
N LEU A 30 13.10 24.95 -12.88
CA LEU A 30 13.25 26.20 -13.65
C LEU A 30 13.66 27.40 -12.79
N VAL A 31 13.55 27.26 -11.46
CA VAL A 31 13.92 28.26 -10.45
C VAL A 31 14.55 27.54 -9.26
N SER A 32 15.28 28.27 -8.43
CA SER A 32 15.80 27.74 -7.17
C SER A 32 14.67 27.48 -6.15
N ASP A 33 14.94 26.60 -5.18
CA ASP A 33 13.99 26.31 -4.09
C ASP A 33 13.59 27.58 -3.31
N ALA A 34 14.53 28.51 -3.11
CA ALA A 34 14.27 29.77 -2.41
C ALA A 34 13.30 30.69 -3.19
N GLU A 35 13.40 30.70 -4.52
CA GLU A 35 12.47 31.46 -5.39
C GLU A 35 11.10 30.80 -5.42
N TYR A 36 11.05 29.48 -5.48
CA TYR A 36 9.81 28.70 -5.40
C TYR A 36 9.08 28.95 -4.07
N ASP A 37 9.79 28.89 -2.95
CA ASP A 37 9.23 29.13 -1.61
C ASP A 37 8.74 30.58 -1.45
N LYS A 38 9.46 31.55 -2.02
CA LYS A 38 9.02 32.95 -2.04
C LYS A 38 7.72 33.12 -2.81
N ILE A 39 7.60 32.52 -4.00
CA ILE A 39 6.36 32.57 -4.81
C ILE A 39 5.20 31.92 -4.04
N LYS A 40 5.45 30.76 -3.41
CA LYS A 40 4.45 30.05 -2.59
C LYS A 40 3.99 30.91 -1.40
N LYS A 41 4.93 31.51 -0.66
CA LYS A 41 4.64 32.40 0.47
C LYS A 41 3.81 33.61 0.05
N ASP A 42 4.16 34.24 -1.07
CA ASP A 42 3.45 35.41 -1.58
C ASP A 42 1.99 35.10 -1.97
N ILE A 43 1.73 33.90 -2.53
CA ILE A 43 0.38 33.41 -2.82
C ILE A 43 -0.39 33.20 -1.51
N LEU A 44 0.22 32.52 -0.53
CA LEU A 44 -0.39 32.24 0.78
C LEU A 44 -0.75 33.53 1.54
N ASP A 45 0.15 34.50 1.57
CA ASP A 45 -0.06 35.78 2.25
C ASP A 45 -1.18 36.61 1.59
N PHE A 46 -1.36 36.46 0.27
CA PHE A 46 -2.46 37.10 -0.47
C PHE A 46 -3.80 36.43 -0.18
N GLU A 47 -3.88 35.10 -0.23
CA GLU A 47 -5.11 34.33 0.04
C GLU A 47 -5.57 34.46 1.49
N LYS A 48 -4.63 34.51 2.45
CA LYS A 48 -4.96 34.75 3.87
C LYS A 48 -5.68 36.07 4.10
N LYS A 49 -5.41 37.08 3.25
CA LYS A 49 -6.07 38.39 3.30
C LYS A 49 -7.32 38.46 2.43
N ASN A 50 -7.52 37.50 1.52
CA ASN A 50 -8.62 37.47 0.56
C ASN A 50 -9.18 36.04 0.39
N PRO A 51 -9.85 35.47 1.40
CA PRO A 51 -10.25 34.06 1.41
C PRO A 51 -11.16 33.66 0.24
N ASP A 52 -12.01 34.58 -0.22
CA ASP A 52 -12.99 34.35 -1.29
C ASP A 52 -12.37 34.29 -2.70
N ILE A 53 -11.07 34.63 -2.82
CA ILE A 53 -10.35 34.75 -4.10
C ILE A 53 -9.39 33.56 -4.33
N ALA A 54 -9.37 32.59 -3.40
CA ALA A 54 -8.48 31.43 -3.46
C ALA A 54 -8.68 30.58 -4.72
N ASP A 55 -7.66 30.54 -5.59
CA ASP A 55 -7.72 29.90 -6.90
C ASP A 55 -7.71 28.37 -6.74
N LYS A 56 -8.41 27.65 -7.63
CA LYS A 56 -8.42 26.18 -7.65
C LYS A 56 -7.01 25.57 -7.82
N ASN A 57 -6.09 26.30 -8.45
CA ASN A 57 -4.72 25.90 -8.70
C ASN A 57 -3.75 26.39 -7.62
N SER A 58 -4.27 26.99 -6.55
CA SER A 58 -3.47 27.46 -5.43
C SER A 58 -2.68 26.33 -4.75
N PRO A 59 -1.47 26.59 -4.23
CA PRO A 59 -0.76 25.69 -3.34
C PRO A 59 -1.54 25.30 -2.07
N THR A 60 -2.59 26.04 -1.70
CA THR A 60 -3.51 25.67 -0.60
C THR A 60 -4.53 24.60 -0.98
N LYS A 61 -4.85 24.46 -2.28
CA LYS A 61 -5.80 23.46 -2.83
C LYS A 61 -5.12 22.32 -3.57
N LYS A 62 -3.94 22.55 -4.14
CA LYS A 62 -3.01 21.50 -4.57
C LYS A 62 -2.15 21.10 -3.39
N VAL A 63 -2.69 20.14 -2.66
CA VAL A 63 -2.11 19.35 -1.59
C VAL A 63 -0.61 19.11 -1.81
N GLY A 64 0.22 19.98 -1.23
CA GLY A 64 1.52 19.64 -0.70
C GLY A 64 1.37 19.86 0.79
N PHE A 65 0.94 18.81 1.50
CA PHE A 65 0.57 18.89 2.91
C PHE A 65 1.66 19.58 3.74
N ALA A 66 1.25 20.54 4.58
CA ALA A 66 2.05 20.87 5.75
C ALA A 66 2.24 19.58 6.57
N PRO A 67 3.40 19.36 7.22
CA PRO A 67 3.62 18.18 8.04
C PRO A 67 2.44 18.01 9.00
N SER A 68 1.69 16.91 8.84
CA SER A 68 0.52 16.65 9.65
C SER A 68 0.94 16.60 11.13
N GLU A 69 0.32 17.43 11.98
CA GLU A 69 0.66 17.42 13.40
C GLU A 69 0.31 16.07 14.06
N LYS A 70 -0.68 15.34 13.51
CA LYS A 70 -1.08 13.95 13.85
C LYS A 70 -1.77 13.29 12.65
N PHE A 71 -1.36 12.07 12.28
CA PHE A 71 -2.09 11.28 11.28
C PHE A 71 -3.56 11.10 11.69
N SER A 72 -4.49 11.29 10.75
CA SER A 72 -5.92 11.14 11.02
C SER A 72 -6.27 9.66 11.16
N LYS A 73 -7.05 9.32 12.19
CA LYS A 73 -7.62 7.98 12.35
C LYS A 73 -8.78 7.82 11.37
N VAL A 74 -8.75 6.76 10.56
CA VAL A 74 -9.75 6.50 9.51
C VAL A 74 -10.23 5.06 9.64
N LYS A 75 -11.54 4.85 9.51
CA LYS A 75 -12.14 3.51 9.49
C LYS A 75 -11.82 2.81 8.17
N HIS A 76 -11.42 1.54 8.22
CA HIS A 76 -11.27 0.72 7.02
C HIS A 76 -12.64 0.43 6.36
N LEU A 77 -12.66 0.23 5.04
CA LEU A 77 -13.89 -0.12 4.32
C LEU A 77 -14.45 -1.47 4.80
N VAL A 78 -13.54 -2.43 5.00
CA VAL A 78 -13.79 -3.72 5.64
C VAL A 78 -12.74 -3.93 6.73
N PRO A 79 -13.02 -4.59 7.87
CA PRO A 79 -11.99 -4.87 8.88
C PRO A 79 -10.77 -5.62 8.32
N MET A 80 -9.58 -5.30 8.83
CA MET A 80 -8.33 -6.03 8.59
C MET A 80 -8.11 -7.06 9.69
N LEU A 81 -8.36 -8.33 9.36
CA LEU A 81 -8.23 -9.45 10.30
C LEU A 81 -6.76 -9.79 10.60
N SER A 82 -6.56 -10.46 11.74
CA SER A 82 -5.31 -11.18 12.03
C SER A 82 -5.35 -12.59 11.45
N LEU A 83 -4.21 -13.24 11.41
CA LEU A 83 -4.08 -14.64 11.02
C LEU A 83 -3.90 -15.50 12.27
N ASP A 84 -4.58 -16.65 12.30
CA ASP A 84 -4.24 -17.73 13.23
C ASP A 84 -2.96 -18.42 12.80
N ASN A 85 -2.29 -19.08 13.74
CA ASN A 85 -0.99 -19.72 13.52
C ASN A 85 -1.11 -21.25 13.47
N ALA A 86 -0.23 -21.86 12.68
CA ALA A 86 0.01 -23.30 12.63
C ALA A 86 1.52 -23.53 12.71
N PHE A 87 1.97 -24.51 13.51
CA PHE A 87 3.39 -24.77 13.76
C PHE A 87 3.80 -26.19 13.34
N THR A 88 2.83 -27.09 13.23
CA THR A 88 3.04 -28.50 12.95
C THR A 88 2.24 -28.96 11.73
N ARG A 89 2.58 -30.14 11.21
CA ARG A 89 1.78 -30.82 10.19
C ARG A 89 0.34 -31.04 10.64
N ASP A 90 0.16 -31.47 11.89
CA ASP A 90 -1.16 -31.77 12.45
C ASP A 90 -2.04 -30.51 12.50
N ASP A 91 -1.46 -29.33 12.79
CA ASP A 91 -2.18 -28.06 12.72
C ASP A 91 -2.72 -27.76 11.31
N VAL A 92 -1.95 -28.07 10.27
CA VAL A 92 -2.36 -27.89 8.86
C VAL A 92 -3.47 -28.86 8.49
N GLU A 93 -3.35 -30.12 8.92
CA GLU A 93 -4.40 -31.13 8.70
C GLU A 93 -5.70 -30.77 9.44
N ASP A 94 -5.61 -30.28 10.68
CA ASP A 94 -6.74 -29.81 11.47
C ASP A 94 -7.38 -28.55 10.87
N PHE A 95 -6.58 -27.63 10.33
CA PHE A 95 -7.09 -26.47 9.58
C PHE A 95 -7.93 -26.91 8.38
N LEU A 96 -7.43 -27.83 7.55
CA LEU A 96 -8.18 -28.37 6.42
C LEU A 96 -9.45 -29.10 6.87
N LYS A 97 -9.38 -29.86 7.96
CA LYS A 97 -10.54 -30.56 8.54
C LYS A 97 -11.60 -29.57 9.02
N LYS A 98 -11.21 -28.50 9.70
CA LYS A 98 -12.12 -27.42 10.14
C LYS A 98 -12.83 -26.78 8.95
N ILE A 99 -12.11 -26.47 7.87
CA ILE A 99 -12.70 -25.93 6.65
C ILE A 99 -13.74 -26.90 6.07
N ARG A 100 -13.38 -28.18 5.90
CA ARG A 100 -14.30 -29.19 5.34
C ARG A 100 -15.56 -29.35 6.18
N ASN A 101 -15.40 -29.46 7.50
CA ASN A 101 -16.52 -29.58 8.43
C ASN A 101 -17.45 -28.38 8.35
N TYR A 102 -16.90 -27.17 8.33
CA TYR A 102 -17.71 -25.95 8.25
C TYR A 102 -18.47 -25.85 6.92
N LEU A 103 -17.83 -26.24 5.81
CA LEU A 103 -18.45 -26.20 4.48
C LEU A 103 -19.38 -27.38 4.18
N ASN A 104 -19.50 -28.35 5.10
CA ASN A 104 -20.18 -29.64 4.93
C ASN A 104 -19.67 -30.41 3.70
N PHE A 105 -18.36 -30.42 3.49
CA PHE A 105 -17.72 -31.18 2.43
C PHE A 105 -17.34 -32.59 2.90
N GLU A 106 -17.39 -33.55 1.98
CA GLU A 106 -16.90 -34.90 2.25
C GLU A 106 -15.39 -34.87 2.55
N LYS A 107 -14.91 -35.85 3.33
CA LYS A 107 -13.52 -35.90 3.82
C LYS A 107 -12.48 -35.75 2.71
N ASP A 108 -12.75 -36.35 1.55
CA ASP A 108 -11.83 -36.40 0.42
C ASP A 108 -12.10 -35.30 -0.62
N THR A 109 -13.01 -34.37 -0.33
CA THR A 109 -13.22 -33.19 -1.17
C THR A 109 -11.95 -32.36 -1.19
N SER A 110 -11.42 -32.14 -2.40
CA SER A 110 -10.27 -31.28 -2.62
C SER A 110 -10.62 -29.84 -2.32
N ILE A 111 -9.75 -29.15 -1.58
CA ILE A 111 -9.84 -27.73 -1.33
C ILE A 111 -8.51 -27.13 -1.79
N GLU A 112 -8.56 -26.32 -2.84
CA GLU A 112 -7.39 -25.61 -3.30
C GLU A 112 -7.08 -24.47 -2.34
N LEU A 113 -5.82 -24.36 -1.92
CA LEU A 113 -5.30 -23.24 -1.14
C LEU A 113 -4.16 -22.58 -1.88
N THR A 114 -4.05 -21.27 -1.70
CA THR A 114 -2.83 -20.51 -1.98
C THR A 114 -1.89 -20.58 -0.79
N ALA A 115 -0.60 -20.77 -1.05
CA ALA A 115 0.46 -20.60 -0.06
C ALA A 115 1.40 -19.48 -0.51
N GLU A 116 1.67 -18.54 0.38
CA GLU A 116 2.41 -17.31 0.09
C GLU A 116 3.40 -17.01 1.21
N PRO A 117 4.61 -16.50 0.92
CA PRO A 117 5.51 -16.06 1.98
C PRO A 117 4.87 -14.99 2.86
N LYS A 118 4.90 -15.21 4.18
CA LYS A 118 4.47 -14.23 5.17
C LYS A 118 5.58 -13.22 5.35
N ILE A 119 5.46 -12.10 4.63
CA ILE A 119 6.47 -11.03 4.62
C ILE A 119 6.55 -10.39 6.01
N ASP A 120 7.76 -10.23 6.55
CA ASP A 120 7.97 -9.51 7.80
C ASP A 120 8.03 -8.00 7.55
N GLY A 121 6.85 -7.38 7.44
CA GLY A 121 6.72 -5.96 7.13
C GLY A 121 5.61 -5.26 7.91
N ILE A 122 5.01 -4.25 7.29
CA ILE A 122 3.87 -3.50 7.83
C ILE A 122 2.74 -3.53 6.82
N SER A 123 1.60 -4.09 7.21
CA SER A 123 0.42 -4.12 6.35
C SER A 123 -0.15 -2.73 6.10
N ALA A 124 -0.52 -2.48 4.85
CA ALA A 124 -1.15 -1.26 4.38
C ALA A 124 -2.37 -1.58 3.51
N SER A 125 -3.35 -0.69 3.56
CA SER A 125 -4.56 -0.70 2.74
C SER A 125 -4.51 0.46 1.76
N LEU A 126 -4.82 0.21 0.50
CA LEU A 126 -4.78 1.18 -0.60
C LEU A 126 -6.15 1.25 -1.26
N ILE A 127 -6.77 2.43 -1.21
CA ILE A 127 -8.11 2.66 -1.76
C ILE A 127 -7.95 3.43 -3.07
N TYR A 128 -8.53 2.87 -4.13
CA TYR A 128 -8.53 3.42 -5.48
C TYR A 128 -9.94 3.79 -5.92
N LYS A 129 -10.05 4.83 -6.74
CA LYS A 129 -11.28 5.22 -7.42
C LYS A 129 -10.94 5.86 -8.76
N ASN A 130 -11.66 5.48 -9.82
CA ASN A 130 -11.34 5.92 -11.19
C ASN A 130 -9.86 5.65 -11.56
N ASN A 131 -9.35 4.45 -11.20
CA ASN A 131 -7.96 4.04 -11.33
C ASN A 131 -6.92 4.89 -10.59
N LYS A 132 -7.31 5.85 -9.75
CA LYS A 132 -6.37 6.67 -9.00
C LYS A 132 -6.44 6.32 -7.53
N ILE A 133 -5.28 6.22 -6.89
CA ILE A 133 -5.24 6.10 -5.44
C ILE A 133 -5.84 7.38 -4.83
N ILE A 134 -6.79 7.19 -3.91
CA ILE A 134 -7.44 8.29 -3.19
C ILE A 134 -7.08 8.29 -1.72
N ARG A 135 -6.67 7.13 -1.17
CA ARG A 135 -6.26 7.00 0.23
C ARG A 135 -5.39 5.77 0.44
N GLY A 136 -4.46 5.87 1.38
CA GLY A 136 -3.67 4.77 1.89
C GLY A 136 -3.67 4.76 3.43
N LEU A 137 -3.95 3.61 4.03
CA LEU A 137 -4.12 3.45 5.46
C LEU A 137 -3.11 2.46 6.05
N SER A 138 -2.62 2.75 7.24
CA SER A 138 -1.95 1.73 8.07
C SER A 138 -2.98 0.73 8.60
N ARG A 139 -2.56 -0.49 8.98
CA ARG A 139 -3.48 -1.45 9.61
C ARG A 139 -4.14 -0.92 10.88
N GLY A 140 -3.36 -0.26 11.75
CA GLY A 140 -3.81 0.20 13.05
C GLY A 140 -4.33 -0.95 13.93
N ASP A 141 -5.53 -0.80 14.49
CA ASP A 141 -6.20 -1.82 15.31
C ASP A 141 -6.98 -2.86 14.48
N GLY A 142 -6.98 -2.73 13.15
CA GLY A 142 -7.70 -3.59 12.22
C GLY A 142 -9.09 -3.08 11.85
N GLU A 143 -9.76 -2.30 12.71
CA GLU A 143 -10.99 -1.60 12.35
C GLU A 143 -10.69 -0.19 11.85
N TYR A 144 -9.67 0.45 12.43
CA TYR A 144 -9.21 1.78 12.11
C TYR A 144 -7.70 1.81 11.88
N GLY A 145 -7.32 2.50 10.82
CA GLY A 145 -5.95 2.83 10.47
C GLY A 145 -5.63 4.30 10.67
N GLU A 146 -4.38 4.65 10.39
CA GLU A 146 -3.96 6.04 10.20
C GLU A 146 -3.87 6.34 8.69
N ASP A 147 -4.29 7.53 8.28
CA ASP A 147 -4.08 8.00 6.92
C ASP A 147 -2.60 8.31 6.69
N ILE A 148 -1.93 7.45 5.94
CA ILE A 148 -0.51 7.53 5.57
C ILE A 148 -0.36 7.62 4.05
N THR A 149 -1.37 8.19 3.36
CA THR A 149 -1.43 8.26 1.90
C THR A 149 -0.15 8.83 1.30
N GLU A 150 0.26 10.02 1.75
CA GLU A 150 1.46 10.70 1.24
C GLU A 150 2.74 9.87 1.38
N ASN A 151 2.84 9.09 2.45
CA ASN A 151 4.00 8.26 2.72
C ASN A 151 4.02 7.03 1.80
N LEU A 152 2.85 6.41 1.58
CA LEU A 152 2.71 5.29 0.65
C LEU A 152 2.95 5.73 -0.81
N LEU A 153 2.57 6.95 -1.18
CA LEU A 153 2.82 7.50 -2.53
C LEU A 153 4.31 7.63 -2.88
N THR A 154 5.21 7.59 -1.90
CA THR A 154 6.66 7.59 -2.12
C THR A 154 7.21 6.24 -2.56
N ILE A 155 6.43 5.16 -2.38
CA ILE A 155 6.83 3.79 -2.68
C ILE A 155 6.61 3.53 -4.17
N LYS A 156 7.70 3.34 -4.92
CA LYS A 156 7.66 3.13 -6.39
C LYS A 156 6.84 1.92 -6.82
N ASP A 157 6.70 0.93 -5.95
CA ASP A 157 5.95 -0.31 -6.21
C ASP A 157 4.42 -0.13 -6.09
N ILE A 158 3.96 1.04 -5.61
CA ILE A 158 2.54 1.39 -5.51
C ILE A 158 2.17 2.26 -6.72
N PRO A 159 1.38 1.75 -7.67
CA PRO A 159 0.92 2.54 -8.82
C PRO A 159 -0.03 3.64 -8.34
N GLN A 160 0.31 4.91 -8.59
CA GLN A 160 -0.61 6.03 -8.29
C GLN A 160 -1.80 6.07 -9.26
N ILE A 161 -1.58 5.57 -10.48
CA ILE A 161 -2.59 5.35 -11.50
C ILE A 161 -2.49 3.90 -11.97
N LEU A 162 -3.59 3.17 -11.90
CA LEU A 162 -3.66 1.78 -12.31
C LEU A 162 -3.60 1.63 -13.83
N HIS A 163 -2.92 0.58 -14.29
CA HIS A 163 -2.86 0.22 -15.70
C HIS A 163 -4.13 -0.55 -16.13
N GLY A 164 -4.45 -0.47 -17.42
CA GLY A 164 -5.54 -1.24 -18.03
C GLY A 164 -6.88 -0.49 -18.11
N GLU A 165 -7.97 -1.24 -18.08
CA GLU A 165 -9.33 -0.70 -18.20
C GLU A 165 -9.70 0.21 -17.03
N LYS A 166 -10.60 1.16 -17.29
CA LYS A 166 -11.08 2.09 -16.27
C LYS A 166 -11.97 1.36 -15.28
N ILE A 167 -11.59 1.40 -14.00
CA ILE A 167 -12.40 0.91 -12.89
C ILE A 167 -13.01 2.13 -12.20
N ASP A 168 -14.30 2.34 -12.42
CA ASP A 168 -15.03 3.50 -11.93
C ASP A 168 -15.37 3.40 -10.44
N GLU A 169 -15.59 2.17 -9.96
CA GLU A 169 -15.91 1.93 -8.56
C GLU A 169 -14.72 2.21 -7.64
N GLU A 170 -15.05 2.54 -6.40
CA GLU A 170 -14.08 2.55 -5.31
C GLU A 170 -13.76 1.12 -4.91
N PHE A 171 -12.47 0.82 -4.69
CA PHE A 171 -12.06 -0.49 -4.21
C PHE A 171 -10.74 -0.45 -3.43
N GLU A 172 -10.48 -1.51 -2.68
CA GLU A 172 -9.35 -1.62 -1.76
C GLU A 172 -8.43 -2.79 -2.12
N ILE A 173 -7.13 -2.52 -2.20
CA ILE A 173 -6.06 -3.51 -2.29
C ILE A 173 -5.23 -3.45 -1.01
N ARG A 174 -4.94 -4.61 -0.43
CA ARG A 174 -4.08 -4.74 0.76
C ARG A 174 -2.76 -5.37 0.38
N GLY A 175 -1.71 -4.92 1.05
CA GLY A 175 -0.38 -5.44 0.85
C GLY A 175 0.53 -5.20 2.04
N GLU A 176 1.76 -5.68 1.90
CA GLU A 176 2.80 -5.53 2.91
C GLU A 176 3.86 -4.57 2.41
N VAL A 177 4.14 -3.54 3.20
CA VAL A 177 5.29 -2.67 3.02
C VAL A 177 6.50 -3.28 3.73
N TYR A 178 7.62 -3.42 3.03
CA TYR A 178 8.82 -4.03 3.57
C TYR A 178 10.08 -3.33 3.05
N ILE A 179 11.24 -3.69 3.59
CA ILE A 179 12.55 -3.23 3.10
C ILE A 179 13.35 -4.47 2.71
N GLY A 180 13.98 -4.43 1.55
CA GLY A 180 14.80 -5.56 1.12
C GLY A 180 16.09 -5.67 1.93
N LYS A 181 16.58 -6.88 2.20
CA LYS A 181 17.80 -7.13 3.00
C LYS A 181 19.00 -6.34 2.47
N LYS A 182 19.23 -6.35 1.16
CA LYS A 182 20.33 -5.59 0.53
C LYS A 182 20.22 -4.08 0.72
N ASP A 183 18.99 -3.57 0.76
CA ASP A 183 18.73 -2.15 0.94
C ASP A 183 18.78 -1.76 2.43
N PHE A 184 18.34 -2.65 3.31
CA PHE A 184 18.43 -2.47 4.76
C PHE A 184 19.87 -2.40 5.26
N GLU A 185 20.80 -3.18 4.68
CA GLU A 185 22.22 -3.12 5.04
C GLU A 185 22.81 -1.70 4.94
N LYS A 186 22.24 -0.84 4.08
CA LYS A 186 22.68 0.56 3.90
C LYS A 186 22.19 1.49 5.03
N ILE A 187 21.14 1.10 5.75
CA ILE A 187 20.47 1.90 6.79
C ILE A 187 20.45 1.20 8.16
N LYS A 188 21.14 0.06 8.30
CA LYS A 188 21.11 -0.78 9.53
C LYS A 188 21.63 -0.09 10.78
N ASN A 189 22.42 0.97 10.64
CA ASN A 189 22.94 1.72 11.78
C ASN A 189 21.86 2.61 12.43
N ASP A 190 20.79 2.93 11.69
CA ASP A 190 19.72 3.81 12.15
C ASP A 190 18.52 3.02 12.71
N PHE A 191 18.44 1.71 12.46
CA PHE A 191 17.27 0.89 12.78
C PHE A 191 17.65 -0.52 13.24
N ALA A 192 16.88 -1.06 14.20
CA ALA A 192 17.14 -2.40 14.74
C ALA A 192 16.86 -3.56 13.77
N ASN A 193 15.83 -3.45 12.92
CA ASN A 193 15.47 -4.44 11.91
C ASN A 193 14.64 -3.81 10.77
N PRO A 194 14.46 -4.50 9.62
CA PRO A 194 13.71 -3.99 8.46
C PRO A 194 12.26 -3.63 8.78
N ARG A 195 11.56 -4.43 9.59
CA ARG A 195 10.16 -4.19 9.99
C ARG A 195 10.00 -2.87 10.74
N ASN A 196 10.88 -2.62 11.70
CA ASN A 196 10.90 -1.39 12.50
C ASN A 196 11.24 -0.17 11.64
N ALA A 197 12.20 -0.32 10.72
CA ALA A 197 12.51 0.72 9.75
C ALA A 197 11.29 1.05 8.87
N ALA A 198 10.60 0.04 8.33
CA ALA A 198 9.38 0.25 7.54
C ALA A 198 8.29 0.98 8.35
N GLY A 199 8.00 0.51 9.57
CA GLY A 199 6.97 1.11 10.42
C GLY A 199 7.26 2.55 10.84
N GLY A 200 8.49 2.83 11.27
CA GLY A 200 8.91 4.18 11.63
C GLY A 200 8.93 5.15 10.44
N SER A 201 9.24 4.64 9.24
CA SER A 201 9.30 5.43 8.01
C SER A 201 7.91 5.79 7.50
N LEU A 202 6.97 4.85 7.55
CA LEU A 202 5.57 5.10 7.16
C LEU A 202 4.87 6.10 8.08
N ARG A 203 5.40 6.37 9.28
CA ARG A 203 4.86 7.36 10.24
C ARG A 203 5.68 8.65 10.31
N GLN A 204 6.51 8.95 9.31
CA GLN A 204 7.15 10.27 9.22
C GLN A 204 6.14 11.34 8.83
N LYS A 205 6.15 12.49 9.54
CA LYS A 205 5.26 13.62 9.24
C LYS A 205 5.54 14.28 7.89
N ASP A 206 6.79 14.19 7.45
CA ASP A 206 7.25 14.67 6.15
C ASP A 206 7.53 13.46 5.26
N SER A 207 6.67 13.24 4.26
CA SER A 207 6.80 12.13 3.31
C SER A 207 8.11 12.18 2.52
N LYS A 208 8.76 13.35 2.41
CA LYS A 208 10.09 13.45 1.79
C LYS A 208 11.13 12.63 2.55
N LYS A 209 11.01 12.48 3.88
CA LYS A 209 11.88 11.60 4.66
C LYS A 209 11.57 10.13 4.39
N THR A 210 10.29 9.78 4.25
CA THR A 210 9.87 8.43 3.85
C THR A 210 10.44 8.04 2.49
N ALA A 211 10.47 8.97 1.53
CA ALA A 211 11.02 8.75 0.19
C ALA A 211 12.52 8.42 0.16
N LEU A 212 13.27 8.74 1.22
CA LEU A 212 14.68 8.39 1.36
C LEU A 212 14.89 6.93 1.79
N ILE A 213 13.84 6.30 2.32
CA ILE A 213 13.87 4.93 2.80
C ILE A 213 13.46 4.00 1.65
N PRO A 214 14.21 2.93 1.36
CA PRO A 214 13.96 2.05 0.22
C PRO A 214 12.82 1.05 0.50
N LEU A 215 11.64 1.61 0.79
CA LEU A 215 10.41 0.86 0.99
C LEU A 215 9.98 0.19 -0.33
N LYS A 216 9.50 -1.04 -0.21
CA LYS A 216 8.95 -1.89 -1.28
C LYS A 216 7.55 -2.34 -0.87
N PHE A 217 6.76 -2.81 -1.84
CA PHE A 217 5.39 -3.25 -1.59
C PHE A 217 5.05 -4.52 -2.36
N PHE A 218 4.38 -5.46 -1.68
CA PHE A 218 3.70 -6.59 -2.32
C PHE A 218 2.20 -6.53 -2.04
N ALA A 219 1.38 -6.58 -3.08
CA ALA A 219 -0.06 -6.82 -2.92
C ALA A 219 -0.28 -8.28 -2.52
N HIS A 220 -1.11 -8.54 -1.52
CA HIS A 220 -1.37 -9.89 -1.02
C HIS A 220 -2.84 -10.17 -0.68
N SER A 221 -3.69 -9.17 -0.47
CA SER A 221 -5.07 -9.43 -0.05
C SER A 221 -6.07 -8.47 -0.68
N ILE A 222 -7.27 -9.01 -0.83
CA ILE A 222 -8.46 -8.29 -1.23
C ILE A 222 -9.00 -7.51 -0.03
N GLY A 223 -9.39 -6.25 -0.24
CA GLY A 223 -10.18 -5.48 0.72
C GLY A 223 -11.63 -5.43 0.26
N ASP A 224 -12.24 -4.25 0.31
CA ASP A 224 -13.52 -3.96 -0.35
C ASP A 224 -13.36 -3.90 -1.88
N ILE A 225 -13.70 -4.97 -2.60
CA ILE A 225 -13.88 -4.98 -4.06
C ILE A 225 -14.96 -6.00 -4.39
N ASP A 226 -15.70 -5.80 -5.48
CA ASP A 226 -16.69 -6.78 -5.92
C ASP A 226 -16.03 -8.12 -6.22
N GLU A 227 -16.18 -9.07 -5.29
CA GLU A 227 -15.66 -10.43 -5.36
C GLU A 227 -16.17 -11.16 -6.61
N LYS A 228 -17.32 -10.77 -7.19
CA LYS A 228 -17.80 -11.38 -8.45
C LYS A 228 -16.82 -11.16 -9.60
N LYS A 229 -15.92 -10.18 -9.50
CA LYS A 229 -14.83 -9.97 -10.46
C LYS A 229 -13.76 -11.06 -10.39
N PHE A 230 -13.64 -11.79 -9.27
CA PHE A 230 -12.61 -12.81 -9.06
C PHE A 230 -13.19 -14.09 -8.47
N LYS A 231 -13.03 -15.21 -9.19
CA LYS A 231 -13.41 -16.51 -8.63
C LYS A 231 -12.45 -17.00 -7.56
N THR A 232 -11.16 -16.69 -7.72
CA THR A 232 -10.09 -17.20 -6.85
C THR A 232 -9.11 -16.11 -6.42
N HIS A 233 -8.44 -16.34 -5.29
CA HIS A 233 -7.39 -15.48 -4.76
C HIS A 233 -6.24 -15.32 -5.76
N ILE A 234 -5.83 -16.42 -6.42
CA ILE A 234 -4.80 -16.35 -7.46
C ILE A 234 -5.26 -15.53 -8.69
N ASN A 235 -6.56 -15.51 -9.03
CA ASN A 235 -7.07 -14.61 -10.07
C ASN A 235 -6.97 -13.15 -9.64
N PHE A 236 -7.28 -12.84 -8.37
CA PHE A 236 -7.10 -11.51 -7.81
C PHE A 236 -5.64 -11.06 -7.85
N LEU A 237 -4.67 -11.88 -7.42
CA LEU A 237 -3.25 -11.53 -7.47
C LEU A 237 -2.75 -11.31 -8.91
N ASN A 238 -3.19 -12.15 -9.84
CA ASN A 238 -2.89 -11.96 -11.26
C ASN A 238 -3.50 -10.66 -11.82
N PHE A 239 -4.68 -10.27 -11.35
CA PHE A 239 -5.26 -8.97 -11.66
C PHE A 239 -4.41 -7.83 -11.07
N CYS A 240 -3.99 -7.90 -9.80
CA CYS A 240 -3.08 -6.92 -9.20
C CYS A 240 -1.82 -6.73 -10.06
N LYS A 241 -1.23 -7.83 -10.54
CA LYS A 241 -0.08 -7.79 -11.45
C LYS A 241 -0.39 -7.05 -12.77
N LYS A 242 -1.56 -7.29 -13.38
CA LYS A 242 -1.98 -6.62 -14.62
C LYS A 242 -2.17 -5.12 -14.45
N ILE A 243 -2.66 -4.68 -13.29
CA ILE A 243 -2.93 -3.25 -13.02
C ILE A 243 -1.72 -2.48 -12.47
N GLY A 244 -0.55 -3.14 -12.34
CA GLY A 244 0.72 -2.50 -12.05
C GLY A 244 1.34 -2.82 -10.68
N PHE A 245 0.72 -3.67 -9.87
CA PHE A 245 1.32 -4.10 -8.59
C PHE A 245 2.35 -5.21 -8.78
N LYS A 246 3.29 -5.28 -7.83
CA LYS A 246 4.08 -6.49 -7.61
C LYS A 246 3.32 -7.44 -6.70
N ILE A 247 3.38 -8.72 -7.03
CA ILE A 247 2.92 -9.84 -6.19
C ILE A 247 4.12 -10.73 -5.86
N ASN A 248 4.04 -11.51 -4.79
CA ASN A 248 5.15 -12.39 -4.42
C ASN A 248 5.29 -13.52 -5.48
N PRO A 249 6.48 -13.71 -6.08
CA PRO A 249 6.68 -14.73 -7.12
C PRO A 249 6.63 -16.17 -6.59
N LEU A 250 6.70 -16.37 -5.27
CA LEU A 250 6.64 -17.68 -4.64
C LEU A 250 5.20 -18.12 -4.30
N THR A 251 4.20 -17.26 -4.52
CA THR A 251 2.79 -17.61 -4.35
C THR A 251 2.39 -18.72 -5.30
N LYS A 252 1.92 -19.85 -4.76
CA LYS A 252 1.49 -21.05 -5.51
C LYS A 252 0.19 -21.61 -4.95
N THR A 253 -0.52 -22.41 -5.74
CA THR A 253 -1.70 -23.16 -5.29
C THR A 253 -1.37 -24.63 -5.03
N PHE A 254 -2.07 -25.22 -4.06
CA PHE A 254 -1.89 -26.59 -3.58
C PHE A 254 -3.25 -27.17 -3.17
N SER A 255 -3.40 -28.49 -3.26
CA SER A 255 -4.69 -29.16 -3.01
C SER A 255 -4.65 -30.19 -1.87
N SER A 256 -3.51 -30.38 -1.22
CA SER A 256 -3.35 -31.32 -0.10
C SER A 256 -2.38 -30.84 0.97
N ALA A 257 -2.49 -31.40 2.18
CA ALA A 257 -1.56 -31.13 3.28
C ALA A 257 -0.11 -31.47 2.90
N ASP A 258 0.11 -32.60 2.23
CA ASP A 258 1.45 -33.01 1.78
C ASP A 258 2.06 -32.00 0.81
N GLU A 259 1.27 -31.47 -0.12
CA GLU A 259 1.71 -30.45 -1.05
C GLU A 259 2.03 -29.13 -0.36
N LEU A 260 1.21 -28.70 0.60
CA LEU A 260 1.46 -27.50 1.40
C LEU A 260 2.76 -27.61 2.19
N ILE A 261 3.00 -28.76 2.84
CA ILE A 261 4.22 -29.02 3.61
C ILE A 261 5.44 -29.03 2.70
N LYS A 262 5.35 -29.66 1.52
CA LYS A 262 6.44 -29.61 0.51
C LYS A 262 6.71 -28.18 0.07
N GLY A 263 5.65 -27.39 -0.15
CA GLY A 263 5.75 -25.97 -0.47
C GLY A 263 6.47 -25.16 0.62
N TYR A 264 6.10 -25.38 1.89
CA TYR A 264 6.76 -24.79 3.04
C TYR A 264 8.25 -25.14 3.12
N LEU A 265 8.59 -26.43 3.03
CA LEU A 265 9.99 -26.89 3.09
C LEU A 265 10.85 -26.27 1.98
N HIS A 266 10.30 -26.13 0.78
CA HIS A 266 11.00 -25.45 -0.31
C HIS A 266 11.26 -23.97 0.00
N VAL A 267 10.28 -23.26 0.58
CA VAL A 267 10.48 -21.85 0.95
C VAL A 267 11.47 -21.70 2.10
N GLU A 268 11.46 -22.59 3.09
CA GLU A 268 12.46 -22.61 4.17
C GLU A 268 13.87 -22.82 3.64
N GLU A 269 14.06 -23.72 2.66
CA GLU A 269 15.36 -23.96 2.02
C GLU A 269 15.93 -22.68 1.37
N ILE A 270 15.08 -21.91 0.66
CA ILE A 270 15.51 -20.69 -0.03
C ILE A 270 15.41 -19.43 0.84
N ARG A 271 14.89 -19.51 2.07
CA ARG A 271 14.59 -18.36 2.95
C ARG A 271 15.77 -17.40 3.14
N SER A 272 16.96 -17.96 3.34
CA SER A 272 18.20 -17.19 3.52
C SER A 272 18.58 -16.39 2.27
N SER A 273 18.25 -16.89 1.08
CA SER A 273 18.55 -16.28 -0.22
C SER A 273 17.57 -15.18 -0.65
N LEU A 274 16.39 -15.10 -0.01
CA LEU A 274 15.39 -14.08 -0.33
C LEU A 274 15.91 -12.68 0.02
N ASP A 275 15.66 -11.70 -0.85
CA ASP A 275 15.98 -10.28 -0.60
C ASP A 275 15.06 -9.62 0.42
N TYR A 276 14.24 -10.36 1.16
CA TYR A 276 13.34 -9.83 2.18
C TYR A 276 13.17 -10.85 3.29
N ASP A 277 12.79 -10.36 4.47
CA ASP A 277 12.50 -11.22 5.61
C ASP A 277 11.10 -11.79 5.53
N ILE A 278 10.97 -13.04 5.94
CA ILE A 278 9.72 -13.77 6.09
C ILE A 278 9.69 -14.44 7.45
N ASP A 279 8.51 -14.53 8.05
CA ASP A 279 8.28 -15.19 9.34
C ASP A 279 7.47 -16.49 9.23
N GLY A 280 7.09 -16.87 8.00
CA GLY A 280 6.45 -18.14 7.70
C GLY A 280 5.77 -18.14 6.34
N ILE A 281 4.71 -18.93 6.23
CA ILE A 281 3.83 -19.02 5.07
C ILE A 281 2.39 -18.72 5.50
N VAL A 282 1.65 -18.01 4.66
CA VAL A 282 0.21 -17.81 4.81
C VAL A 282 -0.51 -18.77 3.89
N TYR A 283 -1.40 -19.59 4.46
CA TYR A 283 -2.32 -20.44 3.70
C TYR A 283 -3.70 -19.78 3.64
N LYS A 284 -4.27 -19.68 2.43
CA LYS A 284 -5.62 -19.13 2.22
C LYS A 284 -6.40 -20.04 1.30
N VAL A 285 -7.67 -20.31 1.59
CA VAL A 285 -8.57 -21.02 0.66
C VAL A 285 -8.60 -20.25 -0.66
N ASN A 286 -8.29 -20.89 -1.79
CA ASN A 286 -8.14 -20.14 -3.04
C ASN A 286 -9.50 -19.65 -3.56
N ASP A 287 -10.59 -20.38 -3.36
CA ASP A 287 -11.93 -19.95 -3.77
C ASP A 287 -12.48 -18.84 -2.86
N LEU A 288 -12.76 -17.67 -3.43
CA LEU A 288 -13.23 -16.50 -2.66
C LEU A 288 -14.69 -16.64 -2.22
N THR A 289 -15.50 -17.43 -2.94
CA THR A 289 -16.87 -17.75 -2.51
C THR A 289 -16.85 -18.63 -1.26
N LEU A 290 -15.88 -19.55 -1.17
CA LEU A 290 -15.68 -20.35 0.03
C LEU A 290 -15.14 -19.52 1.20
N GLN A 291 -14.18 -18.62 0.97
CA GLN A 291 -13.70 -17.70 2.01
C GLN A 291 -14.86 -16.91 2.65
N LYS A 292 -15.73 -16.33 1.82
CA LYS A 292 -16.90 -15.59 2.31
C LYS A 292 -17.85 -16.43 3.15
N ARG A 293 -18.05 -17.70 2.79
CA ARG A 293 -18.86 -18.62 3.59
C ARG A 293 -18.21 -18.90 4.94
N LEU A 294 -16.89 -19.09 4.96
CA LEU A 294 -16.10 -19.37 6.16
C LEU A 294 -16.05 -18.19 7.14
N GLY A 295 -16.17 -16.96 6.64
CA GLY A 295 -16.12 -15.72 7.43
C GLY A 295 -14.75 -15.05 7.37
#